data_AF-A0A3E2BKI6-F1
#
_entry.id   AF-A0A3E2BKI6-F1
#
_cell.length_a   1.000
_cell.length_b   1.000
_cell.length_c   1.000
_cell.angle_alpha   90.00
_cell.angle_beta   90.00
_cell.angle_gamma   90.00
#
_symmetry.space_group_name_H-M   'P 1'
#
loop_
_entity.id
_entity.type
_entity.pdbx_description
1 polymer ?
#
loop_
_entity_poly.entity_id
_entity_poly.type
_entity_poly.pdbx_seq_one_letter_code
_entity_poly.pdbx_strand_id
1 'polypeptide(L)'
;MALASLATGLVSAIVITDYVSKRGIKINYLLWRIKIFQYVQDYKRLSLQEKGKIGGWYYALTAGMTLALSLSLAFVVLKGILRLG
;
A
#
# COMPACT_ATOMS: atom_id res chain seq x y z
N MET A 1 17.00 10.77 -2.38
CA MET A 1 15.61 10.75 -1.88
C MET A 1 14.76 9.62 -2.45
N ALA A 2 14.81 9.31 -3.76
CA ALA A 2 13.99 8.24 -4.36
C ALA A 2 14.23 6.81 -3.81
N LEU A 3 15.48 6.44 -3.50
CA LEU A 3 15.83 5.13 -2.93
C LEU A 3 15.24 4.92 -1.53
N ALA A 4 15.20 5.96 -0.70
CA ALA A 4 14.64 5.88 0.65
C ALA A 4 13.11 5.69 0.63
N SER A 5 12.43 6.31 -0.34
CA SER A 5 10.99 6.13 -0.56
C SER A 5 10.66 4.70 -0.99
N LEU A 6 11.46 4.13 -1.91
CA LEU A 6 11.31 2.76 -2.36
C LEU A 6 11.57 1.75 -1.24
N ALA A 7 12.62 1.95 -0.45
CA ALA A 7 12.96 1.09 0.68
C ALA A 7 11.84 1.09 1.74
N THR A 8 11.32 2.26 2.10
CA THR A 8 10.22 2.38 3.08
C THR A 8 8.94 1.72 2.57
N GLY A 9 8.63 1.85 1.28
CA GLY A 9 7.51 1.16 0.64
C GLY A 9 7.65 -0.37 0.66
N LEU A 10 8.87 -0.88 0.43
CA LEU A 10 9.13 -2.31 0.46
C LEU A 10 9.04 -2.87 1.90
N VAL A 11 9.66 -2.19 2.85
CA VAL A 11 9.67 -2.58 4.27
C VAL A 11 8.25 -2.58 4.82
N SER A 12 7.45 -1.55 4.55
CA SER A 12 6.05 -1.49 4.99
C SER A 12 5.21 -2.60 4.39
N ALA A 13 5.39 -2.93 3.11
CA ALA A 13 4.71 -4.06 2.46
C ALA A 13 5.08 -5.40 3.12
N ILE A 14 6.37 -5.62 3.42
CA ILE A 14 6.85 -6.84 4.09
C ILE A 14 6.29 -6.92 5.52
N VAL A 15 6.32 -5.83 6.29
CA VAL A 15 5.81 -5.79 7.66
C VAL A 15 4.31 -6.08 7.72
N ILE A 16 3.53 -5.49 6.81
CA ILE A 16 2.10 -5.78 6.70
C ILE A 16 1.90 -7.25 6.39
N THR A 17 2.61 -7.77 5.39
CA THR A 17 2.50 -9.17 4.95
C THR A 17 2.86 -10.16 6.06
N ASP A 18 3.95 -9.93 6.77
CA ASP A 18 4.37 -10.73 7.94
C ASP A 18 3.32 -10.70 9.05
N TYR A 19 2.75 -9.53 9.33
CA TYR A 19 1.71 -9.37 10.33
C TYR A 19 0.44 -10.16 10.00
N VAL A 20 -0.03 -10.10 8.74
CA VAL A 20 -1.21 -10.86 8.33
C VAL A 20 -0.91 -12.37 8.28
N SER A 21 0.30 -12.73 7.85
CA SER A 21 0.76 -14.13 7.78
C SER A 21 0.83 -14.77 9.18
N LYS A 22 1.36 -14.05 10.17
CA LYS A 22 1.39 -14.49 11.58
C LYS A 22 0.00 -14.69 12.18
N ARG A 23 -1.02 -14.05 11.60
CA ARG A 23 -2.43 -14.16 12.01
C ARG A 23 -3.22 -15.15 11.16
N GLY A 24 -2.53 -16.03 10.43
CA GLY A 24 -3.12 -17.16 9.72
C GLY A 24 -3.62 -16.86 8.31
N ILE A 25 -3.40 -15.65 7.79
CA ILE A 25 -3.75 -15.34 6.40
C ILE A 25 -2.68 -15.89 5.47
N LYS A 26 -3.08 -16.84 4.60
CA LYS A 26 -2.18 -17.41 3.60
C LYS A 26 -1.77 -16.36 2.57
N ILE A 27 -0.48 -16.04 2.57
CA ILE A 27 0.11 -15.13 1.59
C ILE A 27 0.32 -15.88 0.28
N ASN A 28 -0.23 -15.35 -0.80
CA ASN A 28 0.02 -15.85 -2.14
C ASN A 28 1.09 -14.98 -2.78
N TYR A 29 2.34 -15.39 -2.68
CA TYR A 29 3.51 -14.66 -3.18
C TYR A 29 3.44 -14.37 -4.68
N LEU A 30 2.80 -15.25 -5.45
CA LEU A 30 2.65 -15.11 -6.90
C LEU A 30 1.71 -13.96 -7.28
N LEU A 31 0.68 -13.72 -6.47
CA LEU A 31 -0.27 -12.61 -6.64
C LEU A 31 -0.03 -11.48 -5.64
N TRP A 32 1.09 -11.49 -4.90
CA TRP A 32 1.32 -10.60 -3.77
C TRP A 32 1.21 -9.12 -4.15
N ARG A 33 1.74 -8.77 -5.32
CA ARG A 33 1.74 -7.40 -5.83
C ARG A 33 0.33 -6.87 -6.12
N ILE A 34 -0.60 -7.75 -6.47
CA ILE A 34 -2.01 -7.42 -6.74
C ILE A 34 -2.83 -7.54 -5.45
N LYS A 35 -2.53 -8.54 -4.62
CA LYS A 35 -3.23 -8.80 -3.36
C LYS A 35 -2.75 -7.95 -2.19
N ILE A 36 -1.71 -7.14 -2.35
CA ILE A 36 -1.22 -6.23 -1.32
C ILE A 36 -2.36 -5.35 -0.77
N PHE A 37 -3.28 -4.91 -1.64
CA PHE A 37 -4.46 -4.14 -1.22
C PHE A 37 -5.39 -4.93 -0.30
N GLN A 38 -5.60 -6.23 -0.56
CA GLN A 38 -6.38 -7.11 0.30
C GLN A 38 -5.67 -7.31 1.65
N TYR A 39 -4.35 -7.57 1.64
CA TYR A 39 -3.57 -7.74 2.86
C TYR A 39 -3.54 -6.48 3.73
N VAL A 40 -3.59 -5.30 3.13
CA VAL A 40 -3.69 -4.02 3.84
C VAL A 40 -5.06 -3.83 4.49
N GLN A 41 -6.14 -4.24 3.81
CA GLN A 41 -7.47 -4.25 4.42
C GLN A 41 -7.58 -5.27 5.56
N ASP A 42 -6.99 -6.45 5.40
CA ASP A 42 -6.92 -7.45 6.46
C ASP A 42 -6.09 -6.95 7.64
N TYR A 43 -4.96 -6.28 7.39
CA TYR A 43 -4.18 -5.61 8.43
C TYR A 43 -4.99 -4.56 9.19
N LYS A 44 -5.81 -3.75 8.51
CA LYS A 44 -6.74 -2.81 9.16
C LYS A 44 -7.74 -3.54 10.05
N ARG A 45 -8.39 -4.58 9.53
CA ARG A 45 -9.40 -5.35 10.27
C ARG A 45 -8.78 -5.97 11.53
N LEU A 46 -7.63 -6.62 11.37
CA LEU A 46 -6.91 -7.30 12.45
C LEU A 46 -6.34 -6.32 13.49
N SER A 47 -5.80 -5.18 13.06
CA SER A 47 -5.31 -4.16 14.00
C SER A 47 -6.45 -3.48 14.76
N LEU A 48 -7.58 -3.22 14.10
CA LEU A 48 -8.78 -2.71 14.76
C LEU A 48 -9.37 -3.71 15.75
N GLN A 49 -9.45 -4.99 15.39
CA GLN A 49 -9.95 -6.05 16.27
C GLN A 49 -9.05 -6.28 17.50
N GLU A 50 -7.72 -6.25 17.33
CA GLU A 50 -6.81 -6.58 18.43
C GLU A 50 -6.37 -5.41 19.29
N LYS A 51 -6.33 -4.19 18.74
CA LYS A 51 -5.87 -2.99 19.47
C LYS A 51 -6.98 -1.97 19.71
N GLY A 52 -8.19 -2.21 19.19
CA GLY A 52 -9.28 -1.24 19.18
C GLY A 52 -9.02 -0.01 18.29
N LYS A 53 -7.88 0.02 17.57
CA LYS A 53 -7.46 1.14 16.73
C LYS A 53 -6.67 0.66 15.51
N ILE A 54 -6.81 1.39 14.41
CA ILE A 54 -6.10 1.09 13.16
C ILE A 54 -4.59 1.30 13.37
N GLY A 55 -3.78 0.32 12.95
CA GLY A 55 -2.31 0.42 13.05
C GLY A 55 -1.75 1.55 12.16
N GLY A 56 -0.75 2.31 12.68
CA GLY A 56 -0.20 3.48 11.98
C GLY A 56 0.37 3.20 10.58
N TRP A 57 0.81 1.98 10.30
CA TRP A 57 1.26 1.55 8.98
C TRP A 57 0.15 1.58 7.92
N TYR A 58 -1.12 1.45 8.31
CA TYR A 58 -2.25 1.62 7.40
C TYR A 58 -2.37 3.06 6.92
N TYR A 59 -2.17 4.05 7.81
CA TYR A 59 -2.21 5.47 7.44
C TYR A 59 -1.05 5.83 6.50
N ALA A 60 0.16 5.36 6.80
CA ALA A 60 1.32 5.58 5.95
C ALA A 60 1.11 5.03 4.53
N LEU A 61 0.54 3.83 4.42
CA LEU A 61 0.33 3.18 3.13
C LEU A 61 -0.85 3.77 2.36
N THR A 62 -1.95 4.13 3.06
CA THR A 62 -3.13 4.75 2.43
C THR A 62 -2.81 6.16 1.95
N ALA A 63 -2.12 6.97 2.75
CA ALA A 63 -1.68 8.30 2.32
C ALA A 63 -0.72 8.21 1.12
N GLY A 64 0.20 7.24 1.14
CA GLY A 64 1.09 6.96 0.01
C GLY A 64 0.36 6.55 -1.26
N MET A 65 -0.67 5.68 -1.16
CA MET A 65 -1.48 5.25 -2.30
C MET A 65 -2.33 6.38 -2.87
N THR A 66 -2.99 7.19 -2.03
CA THR A 66 -3.78 8.33 -2.49
C THR A 66 -2.91 9.35 -3.22
N LEU A 67 -1.71 9.63 -2.69
CA LEU A 67 -0.73 10.49 -3.35
C LEU A 67 -0.21 9.89 -4.67
N ALA A 68 0.04 8.58 -4.72
CA ALA A 68 0.49 7.93 -5.95
C ALA A 68 -0.59 7.94 -7.03
N LEU A 69 -1.85 7.75 -6.66
CA LEU A 69 -2.99 7.82 -7.58
C LEU A 69 -3.20 9.24 -8.12
N SER A 70 -3.13 10.26 -7.26
CA SER A 70 -3.27 11.65 -7.70
C SER A 70 -2.12 12.09 -8.61
N LEU A 71 -0.87 11.69 -8.30
CA LEU A 71 0.28 11.95 -9.18
C LEU A 71 0.17 11.22 -10.51
N SER A 72 -0.24 9.95 -10.49
CA SER A 72 -0.43 9.14 -11.70
C SER A 72 -1.51 9.76 -12.60
N LEU A 73 -2.64 10.17 -12.02
CA LEU A 73 -3.71 10.84 -12.76
C LEU A 73 -3.24 12.17 -13.34
N ALA A 74 -2.55 13.00 -12.55
CA ALA A 74 -1.98 14.27 -13.02
C ALA A 74 -0.99 14.06 -14.16
N PHE A 75 -0.15 13.02 -14.10
CA PHE A 75 0.79 12.68 -15.16
C PHE A 75 0.10 12.22 -16.44
N VAL A 76 -0.92 11.37 -16.33
CA VAL A 76 -1.73 10.92 -17.49
C VAL A 76 -2.44 12.11 -18.14
N VAL A 77 -3.05 12.99 -17.34
CA VAL A 77 -3.71 14.20 -17.83
C VAL A 77 -2.72 15.14 -18.50
N LEU A 78 -1.57 15.42 -17.87
CA LEU A 78 -0.50 16.25 -18.45
C LEU A 78 0.01 15.69 -19.77
N LYS A 79 0.27 14.38 -19.83
CA LYS A 79 0.71 13.70 -21.06
C LYS A 79 -0.37 13.71 -22.15
N GLY A 80 -1.64 13.63 -21.76
CA GLY A 80 -2.78 13.78 -22.68
C GLY A 80 -2.87 15.18 -23.26
N ILE A 81 -2.74 16.21 -22.43
CA ILE A 81 -2.72 17.62 -22.86
C ILE A 81 -1.53 17.90 -23.79
N LEU A 82 -0.33 17.41 -23.44
CA LEU A 82 0.89 17.59 -24.24
C LEU A 82 0.85 16.87 -25.60
N ARG A 83 -0.02 15.87 -25.79
CA ARG A 83 -0.23 15.18 -27.08
C ARG A 83 -1.24 15.88 -27.99
N LEU A 84 -1.99 16.85 -27.47
CA LEU A 84 -3.08 17.54 -28.16
C LEU A 84 -2.72 18.97 -28.61
N GLY A 85 -1.59 19.52 -28.16
CA GLY A 85 -1.03 20.80 -28.61
C GLY A 85 0.21 20.60 -29.47
#